data_AF-A0A2P2BTK1-F1
#
_entry.id   AF-A0A2P2BTK1-F1
#
_cell.length_a   1.000
_cell.length_b   1.000
_cell.length_c   1.000
_cell.angle_alpha   90.00
_cell.angle_beta   90.00
_cell.angle_gamma   90.00
#
_symmetry.space_group_name_H-M   'P 1'
#
loop_
_entity.id
_entity.type
_entity.pdbx_description
1 polymer ?
#
loop_
_entity_poly.entity_id
_entity_poly.type
_entity_poly.pdbx_seq_one_letter_code
_entity_poly.pdbx_strand_id
1 'polypeptide(L)'
;MKNDKARKVTTREYMMKLIYQTQITKEDMGDVLDKFLNDQLEYITNRYEELRLQYSNNPELKLENLKADDVIDREYMAQMCKLLSEKSDEIDAMINKYAKNWSVNRMAKVDLAILRLAICEILFVEEIPNKVSINEAIEMAKLYCDDKTPKFINGILGSVVSETESK
;
A
#
# COMPACT_ATOMS: atom_id res chain seq x y z
N MET A 1 7.54 -15.52 12.22
CA MET A 1 7.53 -14.25 11.45
C MET A 1 6.22 -13.90 10.73
N LYS A 2 5.25 -14.82 10.50
CA LYS A 2 3.98 -14.51 9.77
C LYS A 2 3.08 -13.39 10.35
N ASN A 3 3.32 -12.94 11.59
CA ASN A 3 2.58 -11.86 12.27
C ASN A 3 3.43 -10.62 12.58
N ASP A 4 4.44 -10.34 11.76
CA ASP A 4 5.23 -9.12 11.88
C ASP A 4 4.47 -7.92 11.31
N LYS A 5 3.83 -7.14 12.19
CA LYS A 5 3.11 -5.91 11.79
C LYS A 5 4.05 -4.89 11.15
N ALA A 6 5.27 -4.73 11.66
CA ALA A 6 6.22 -3.76 11.12
C ALA A 6 6.59 -4.10 9.67
N ARG A 7 6.86 -5.38 9.38
CA ARG A 7 7.13 -5.87 8.02
C ARG A 7 5.95 -5.60 7.08
N LYS A 8 4.73 -5.90 7.52
CA LYS A 8 3.51 -5.71 6.72
C LYS A 8 3.23 -4.24 6.39
N VAL A 9 3.42 -3.34 7.36
CA VAL A 9 3.23 -1.90 7.17
C VAL A 9 4.32 -1.34 6.26
N THR A 10 5.59 -1.69 6.52
CA THR A 10 6.72 -1.30 5.67
C THR A 10 6.51 -1.74 4.23
N THR A 11 6.09 -3.00 4.02
CA THR A 11 5.83 -3.53 2.69
C THR A 11 4.75 -2.73 1.95
N ARG A 12 3.60 -2.44 2.58
CA ARG A 12 2.54 -1.63 1.96
C ARG A 12 3.00 -0.22 1.63
N GLU A 13 3.74 0.41 2.55
CA GLU A 13 4.29 1.75 2.36
C GLU A 13 5.21 1.80 1.13
N TYR A 14 6.11 0.84 0.99
CA TYR A 14 7.02 0.79 -0.15
C TYR A 14 6.35 0.32 -1.45
N MET A 15 5.30 -0.50 -1.37
CA MET A 15 4.44 -0.79 -2.53
C MET A 15 3.72 0.48 -3.01
N MET A 16 3.18 1.29 -2.10
CA MET A 16 2.58 2.58 -2.43
C MET A 16 3.59 3.53 -3.09
N LYS A 17 4.82 3.62 -2.56
CA LYS A 17 5.90 4.42 -3.16
C LYS A 17 6.27 3.93 -4.56
N LEU A 18 6.30 2.62 -4.79
CA LEU A 18 6.53 2.04 -6.10
C LEU A 18 5.43 2.43 -7.10
N ILE A 19 4.15 2.31 -6.71
CA ILE A 19 2.99 2.74 -7.53
C ILE A 19 3.10 4.24 -7.87
N TYR A 20 3.44 5.06 -6.88
CA TYR A 20 3.62 6.50 -7.07
C TYR A 20 4.74 6.80 -8.09
N GLN A 21 5.90 6.15 -7.94
CA GLN A 21 7.04 6.33 -8.83
C GLN A 21 6.69 5.94 -10.27
N THR A 22 6.13 4.75 -10.49
CA THR A 22 5.79 4.27 -11.84
C THR A 22 4.68 5.07 -12.50
N GLN A 23 3.76 5.65 -11.71
CA GLN A 23 2.80 6.61 -12.25
C GLN A 23 3.46 7.87 -12.83
N ILE A 24 4.61 8.28 -12.28
CA ILE A 24 5.42 9.42 -12.76
C ILE A 24 6.29 9.01 -13.94
N THR A 25 7.08 7.93 -13.79
CA THR A 25 8.08 7.52 -14.79
C THR A 25 7.46 6.82 -16.00
N LYS A 26 6.24 6.28 -15.85
CA LYS A 26 5.54 5.44 -16.84
C LYS A 26 6.23 4.11 -17.14
N GLU A 27 7.13 3.68 -16.26
CA GLU A 27 7.75 2.35 -16.30
C GLU A 27 6.79 1.28 -15.78
N ASP A 28 6.95 0.05 -16.24
CA ASP A 28 6.24 -1.09 -15.69
C ASP A 28 6.75 -1.43 -14.28
N MET A 29 5.85 -1.67 -13.34
CA MET A 29 6.20 -1.95 -11.94
C MET A 29 7.01 -3.24 -11.77
N GLY A 30 6.68 -4.28 -12.53
CA GLY A 30 7.40 -5.55 -12.48
C GLY A 30 8.85 -5.38 -12.94
N ASP A 31 9.06 -4.62 -14.01
CA ASP A 31 10.39 -4.38 -14.58
C ASP A 31 11.32 -3.60 -13.63
N VAL A 32 10.77 -2.71 -12.82
CA VAL A 32 11.57 -1.86 -11.91
C VAL A 32 11.61 -2.34 -10.47
N LEU A 33 10.81 -3.35 -10.07
CA LEU A 33 10.68 -3.79 -8.68
C LEU A 33 12.03 -4.12 -8.02
N ASP A 34 12.86 -4.92 -8.68
CA ASP A 34 14.16 -5.34 -8.13
C ASP A 34 15.09 -4.16 -7.91
N LYS A 35 15.19 -3.29 -8.92
CA LYS A 35 16.00 -2.08 -8.85
C LYS A 35 15.49 -1.15 -7.75
N PHE A 36 14.18 -0.94 -7.67
CA PHE A 36 13.54 -0.12 -6.64
C PHE A 36 13.87 -0.63 -5.24
N LEU A 37 13.72 -1.94 -4.99
CA LEU A 37 14.02 -2.53 -3.68
C LEU A 37 15.50 -2.42 -3.31
N ASN A 38 16.40 -2.64 -4.26
CA ASN A 38 17.84 -2.53 -4.02
C ASN A 38 18.25 -1.08 -3.75
N ASP A 39 17.75 -0.13 -4.54
CA ASP A 39 18.05 1.30 -4.40
C ASP A 39 17.51 1.87 -3.08
N GLN A 40 16.44 1.27 -2.53
CA GLN A 40 15.77 1.73 -1.32
C GLN A 40 16.07 0.89 -0.06
N LEU A 41 16.91 -0.14 -0.15
CA LEU A 41 17.08 -1.13 0.92
C LEU A 41 17.40 -0.52 2.28
N GLU A 42 18.30 0.45 2.34
CA GLU A 42 18.66 1.14 3.59
C GLU A 42 17.45 1.86 4.21
N TYR A 43 16.67 2.59 3.40
CA TYR A 43 15.47 3.27 3.87
C TYR A 43 14.36 2.30 4.28
N ILE A 44 14.24 1.16 3.60
CA ILE A 44 13.29 0.09 3.95
C ILE A 44 13.65 -0.46 5.32
N THR A 45 14.92 -0.78 5.54
CA THR A 45 15.42 -1.30 6.81
C THR A 45 15.19 -0.31 7.94
N ASN A 46 15.59 0.95 7.75
CA ASN A 46 15.39 1.99 8.78
C ASN A 46 13.90 2.18 9.13
N ARG A 47 13.02 2.16 8.11
CA ARG A 47 11.58 2.28 8.34
C ARG A 47 11.00 1.07 9.07
N TYR A 48 11.44 -0.12 8.69
CA TYR A 48 11.06 -1.35 9.39
C TYR A 48 11.48 -1.29 10.86
N GLU A 49 12.72 -0.90 11.14
CA GLU A 49 13.25 -0.77 12.50
C GLU A 49 12.44 0.25 13.32
N GLU A 50 12.14 1.41 12.76
CA GLU A 50 11.31 2.43 13.41
C GLU A 50 9.93 1.87 13.79
N LEU A 51 9.24 1.25 12.83
CA LEU A 51 7.92 0.65 13.07
C LEU A 51 8.00 -0.53 14.05
N ARG A 52 9.09 -1.28 14.00
CA ARG A 52 9.34 -2.40 14.91
C ARG A 52 9.50 -1.91 16.34
N LEU A 53 10.21 -0.81 16.56
CA LEU A 53 10.32 -0.15 17.86
C LEU A 53 8.96 0.40 18.31
N GLN A 54 8.19 1.02 17.42
CA GLN A 54 6.87 1.57 17.77
C GLN A 54 5.85 0.49 18.15
N TYR A 55 5.88 -0.67 17.48
CA TYR A 55 4.96 -1.78 17.75
C TYR A 55 5.43 -2.71 18.86
N SER A 56 6.70 -2.61 19.26
CA SER A 56 7.29 -3.44 20.30
C SER A 56 7.14 -2.79 21.66
N ASN A 57 6.54 -3.53 22.60
CA ASN A 57 6.66 -3.22 24.03
C ASN A 57 7.96 -3.80 24.65
N ASN A 58 8.90 -4.27 23.83
CA ASN A 58 10.14 -4.92 24.26
C ASN A 58 11.37 -4.07 23.89
N PRO A 59 12.12 -3.57 24.90
CA PRO A 59 13.34 -2.78 24.70
C PRO A 59 14.56 -3.59 24.23
N GLU A 60 14.53 -4.93 24.23
CA GLU A 60 15.65 -5.79 23.81
C GLU A 60 15.53 -6.29 22.35
N LEU A 61 15.01 -5.45 21.46
CA LEU A 61 14.91 -5.77 20.04
C LEU A 61 16.29 -5.88 19.40
N LYS A 62 16.65 -7.07 18.93
CA LYS A 62 17.83 -7.26 18.09
C LYS A 62 17.50 -6.83 16.66
N LEU A 63 18.07 -5.69 16.24
CA LEU A 63 17.91 -5.11 14.91
C LEU A 63 19.17 -5.32 14.02
N GLU A 64 20.18 -6.01 14.53
CA GLU A 64 21.44 -6.21 13.82
C GLU A 64 21.33 -7.27 12.72
N ASN A 65 21.99 -7.02 11.58
CA ASN A 65 22.13 -7.94 10.44
C ASN A 65 20.80 -8.35 9.76
N LEU A 66 19.81 -7.46 9.75
CA LEU A 66 18.58 -7.65 8.98
C LEU A 66 18.87 -7.83 7.49
N LYS A 67 18.24 -8.82 6.87
CA LYS A 67 18.26 -9.04 5.42
C LYS A 67 17.00 -8.44 4.80
N ALA A 68 17.01 -8.26 3.48
CA ALA A 68 15.86 -7.74 2.74
C ALA A 68 14.55 -8.51 3.06
N ASP A 69 14.61 -9.84 3.09
CA ASP A 69 13.42 -10.68 3.34
C ASP A 69 12.86 -10.54 4.77
N ASP A 70 13.68 -10.07 5.73
CA ASP A 70 13.25 -9.82 7.10
C ASP A 70 12.41 -8.54 7.22
N VAL A 71 12.67 -7.56 6.35
CA VAL A 71 12.09 -6.21 6.43
C VAL A 71 10.97 -5.97 5.43
N ILE A 72 10.93 -6.74 4.33
CA ILE A 72 9.92 -6.60 3.28
C ILE A 72 9.38 -7.94 2.79
N ASP A 73 8.13 -7.92 2.34
CA ASP A 73 7.47 -9.05 1.69
C ASP A 73 7.55 -8.92 0.16
N ARG A 74 8.62 -9.48 -0.40
CA ARG A 74 8.91 -9.44 -1.83
C ARG A 74 7.88 -10.23 -2.64
N GLU A 75 7.40 -11.37 -2.13
CA GLU A 75 6.37 -12.15 -2.81
C GLU A 75 5.06 -11.36 -2.91
N TYR A 76 4.62 -10.74 -1.81
CA TYR A 76 3.47 -9.84 -1.82
C TYR A 76 3.67 -8.71 -2.83
N MET A 77 4.82 -8.02 -2.83
CA MET A 77 5.04 -6.91 -3.76
C MET A 77 5.00 -7.36 -5.23
N ALA A 78 5.58 -8.51 -5.56
CA ALA A 78 5.51 -9.07 -6.90
C ALA A 78 4.06 -9.43 -7.30
N GLN A 79 3.29 -10.04 -6.39
CA GLN A 79 1.87 -10.31 -6.61
C GLN A 79 1.09 -9.02 -6.85
N MET A 80 1.31 -7.97 -6.05
CA MET A 80 0.64 -6.69 -6.21
C MET A 80 1.01 -6.00 -7.52
N CYS A 81 2.28 -6.04 -7.96
CA CYS A 81 2.69 -5.51 -9.26
C CYS A 81 1.89 -6.15 -10.40
N LYS A 82 1.77 -7.48 -10.38
CA LYS A 82 0.99 -8.23 -11.38
C LYS A 82 -0.49 -7.84 -11.34
N LEU A 83 -1.12 -7.88 -10.17
CA LEU A 83 -2.54 -7.56 -10.03
C LEU A 83 -2.86 -6.12 -10.44
N LEU A 84 -2.05 -5.15 -10.01
CA LEU A 84 -2.24 -3.74 -10.34
C LEU A 84 -2.05 -3.47 -11.84
N SER A 85 -1.18 -4.21 -12.51
CA SER A 85 -1.01 -4.13 -13.97
C SER A 85 -2.18 -4.78 -14.71
N GLU A 86 -2.60 -5.98 -14.31
CA GLU A 86 -3.67 -6.73 -14.98
C GLU A 86 -5.08 -6.20 -14.70
N LYS A 87 -5.30 -5.54 -13.56
CA LYS A 87 -6.62 -5.10 -13.07
C LYS A 87 -6.78 -3.59 -12.98
N SER A 88 -5.86 -2.82 -13.60
CA SER A 88 -5.84 -1.36 -13.51
C SER A 88 -7.19 -0.72 -13.82
N ASP A 89 -7.85 -1.18 -14.89
CA ASP A 89 -9.10 -0.61 -15.37
C ASP A 89 -10.27 -0.83 -14.39
N GLU A 90 -10.33 -2.02 -13.77
CA GLU A 90 -11.36 -2.36 -12.78
C GLU A 90 -11.15 -1.57 -11.49
N ILE A 91 -9.90 -1.43 -11.05
CA ILE A 91 -9.52 -0.64 -9.88
C ILE A 91 -9.86 0.84 -10.11
N ASP A 92 -9.45 1.41 -11.24
CA ASP A 92 -9.72 2.81 -11.56
C ASP A 92 -11.22 3.06 -11.78
N ALA A 93 -11.97 2.09 -12.32
CA ALA A 93 -13.43 2.19 -12.42
C ALA A 93 -14.09 2.30 -11.04
N MET A 94 -13.64 1.51 -10.06
CA MET A 94 -14.15 1.61 -8.68
C MET A 94 -13.83 2.96 -8.05
N ILE A 95 -12.61 3.47 -8.25
CA ILE A 95 -12.24 4.81 -7.77
C ILE A 95 -13.15 5.88 -8.39
N ASN A 96 -13.28 5.89 -9.71
CA ASN A 96 -14.10 6.87 -10.43
C ASN A 96 -15.58 6.82 -10.03
N LYS A 97 -16.10 5.64 -9.73
CA LYS A 97 -17.50 5.44 -9.34
C LYS A 97 -17.84 6.09 -7.99
N TYR A 98 -16.92 6.04 -7.03
CA TYR A 98 -17.16 6.55 -5.66
C TYR A 98 -16.51 7.90 -5.36
N ALA A 99 -15.52 8.32 -6.14
CA ALA A 99 -14.94 9.66 -6.06
C ALA A 99 -15.86 10.75 -6.69
N LYS A 100 -17.19 10.63 -6.54
CA LYS A 100 -18.15 11.57 -7.15
C LYS A 100 -17.83 13.01 -6.73
N ASN A 101 -17.63 13.89 -7.73
CA ASN A 101 -17.16 15.29 -7.65
C ASN A 101 -15.64 15.53 -7.58
N TRP A 102 -14.81 14.48 -7.53
CA TRP A 102 -13.36 14.59 -7.73
C TRP A 102 -12.98 13.82 -9.00
N SER A 103 -12.59 14.53 -10.06
CA SER A 103 -12.02 13.80 -11.20
C SER A 103 -10.69 13.19 -10.76
N VAL A 104 -10.48 11.90 -11.08
CA VAL A 104 -9.23 11.18 -10.79
C VAL A 104 -8.01 11.93 -11.32
N ASN A 105 -8.17 12.67 -12.42
CA ASN A 105 -7.15 13.55 -13.00
C ASN A 105 -6.72 14.72 -12.10
N ARG A 106 -7.47 15.07 -11.06
CA ARG A 106 -7.16 16.13 -10.09
C ARG A 106 -6.70 15.58 -8.73
N MET A 107 -6.74 14.27 -8.53
CA MET A 107 -6.30 13.64 -7.31
C MET A 107 -4.77 13.71 -7.21
N ALA A 108 -4.25 13.98 -6.02
CA ALA A 108 -2.82 13.88 -5.79
C ALA A 108 -2.36 12.44 -6.10
N LYS A 109 -1.20 12.29 -6.76
CA LYS A 109 -0.72 10.97 -7.18
C LYS A 109 -0.53 10.02 -6.01
N VAL A 110 -0.21 10.55 -4.82
CA VAL A 110 -0.05 9.74 -3.60
C VAL A 110 -1.39 9.22 -3.07
N ASP A 111 -2.43 10.05 -3.04
CA ASP A 111 -3.79 9.64 -2.69
C ASP A 111 -4.28 8.53 -3.64
N LEU A 112 -4.00 8.68 -4.94
CA LEU A 112 -4.36 7.68 -5.95
C LEU A 112 -3.59 6.37 -5.77
N ALA A 113 -2.30 6.44 -5.46
CA ALA A 113 -1.48 5.25 -5.19
C ALA A 113 -2.02 4.46 -3.98
N ILE A 114 -2.40 5.16 -2.91
CA ILE A 114 -3.01 4.55 -1.71
C ILE A 114 -4.34 3.88 -2.07
N LEU A 115 -5.23 4.58 -2.80
CA LEU A 115 -6.53 4.03 -3.19
C LEU A 115 -6.39 2.81 -4.10
N ARG A 116 -5.49 2.87 -5.09
CA ARG A 116 -5.25 1.74 -6.00
C ARG A 116 -4.74 0.51 -5.25
N LEU A 117 -3.79 0.69 -4.35
CA LEU A 117 -3.28 -0.39 -3.52
C LEU A 117 -4.40 -1.02 -2.68
N ALA A 118 -5.15 -0.20 -1.95
CA ALA A 118 -6.19 -0.68 -1.04
C ALA A 118 -7.35 -1.36 -1.77
N ILE A 119 -7.79 -0.80 -2.90
CA ILE A 119 -8.86 -1.40 -3.72
C ILE A 119 -8.38 -2.70 -4.36
N CYS A 120 -7.13 -2.75 -4.82
CA CYS A 120 -6.55 -4.00 -5.32
C CYS A 120 -6.57 -5.10 -4.25
N GLU A 121 -6.18 -4.78 -3.01
CA GLU A 121 -6.28 -5.73 -1.89
C GLU A 121 -7.71 -6.19 -1.66
N ILE A 122 -8.67 -5.25 -1.56
CA ILE A 122 -10.08 -5.54 -1.30
C ILE A 122 -10.71 -6.43 -2.38
N LEU A 123 -10.37 -6.22 -3.65
CA LEU A 123 -11.00 -6.92 -4.76
C LEU A 123 -10.36 -8.28 -5.08
N PHE A 124 -9.05 -8.42 -4.84
CA PHE A 124 -8.28 -9.54 -5.43
C PHE A 124 -7.41 -10.32 -4.45
N VAL A 125 -7.40 -9.93 -3.16
CA VAL A 125 -6.49 -10.52 -2.16
C VAL A 125 -7.29 -10.99 -0.94
N GLU A 126 -8.00 -12.11 -1.12
CA GLU A 126 -8.97 -12.67 -0.15
C GLU A 126 -8.36 -12.98 1.23
N GLU A 127 -7.06 -13.26 1.28
CA GLU A 127 -6.34 -13.54 2.53
C GLU A 127 -6.17 -12.32 3.43
N ILE A 128 -6.44 -11.11 2.92
CA ILE A 128 -6.35 -9.85 3.67
C ILE A 128 -7.77 -9.38 3.99
N PRO A 129 -8.18 -9.34 5.27
CA PRO A 129 -9.49 -8.83 5.62
C PRO A 129 -9.67 -7.37 5.17
N ASN A 130 -10.79 -7.05 4.51
CA ASN A 130 -11.09 -5.70 4.00
C ASN A 130 -10.83 -4.57 5.01
N LYS A 131 -11.18 -4.80 6.28
CA LYS A 131 -10.95 -3.84 7.37
C LYS A 131 -9.46 -3.52 7.59
N VAL A 132 -8.57 -4.49 7.39
CA VAL A 132 -7.12 -4.29 7.47
C VAL A 132 -6.67 -3.39 6.33
N SER A 133 -7.04 -3.69 5.08
CA SER A 133 -6.68 -2.87 3.91
C SER A 133 -7.17 -1.43 4.05
N ILE A 134 -8.39 -1.22 4.56
CA ILE A 134 -8.95 0.11 4.86
C ILE A 134 -8.12 0.84 5.91
N ASN A 135 -7.83 0.18 7.04
CA ASN A 135 -7.07 0.81 8.13
C ASN A 135 -5.66 1.20 7.68
N GLU A 136 -4.96 0.32 6.98
CA GLU A 136 -3.61 0.60 6.48
C GLU A 136 -3.61 1.76 5.46
N ALA A 137 -4.62 1.84 4.59
CA ALA A 137 -4.78 2.96 3.66
C ALA A 137 -5.00 4.30 4.39
N ILE A 138 -5.80 4.30 5.46
CA ILE A 138 -6.06 5.48 6.28
C ILE A 138 -4.79 5.92 7.03
N GLU A 139 -4.04 4.98 7.61
CA GLU A 139 -2.77 5.31 8.29
C GLU A 139 -1.74 5.84 7.31
N MET A 140 -1.61 5.28 6.11
CA MET A 140 -0.76 5.85 5.05
C MET A 140 -1.20 7.27 4.67
N ALA A 141 -2.49 7.52 4.51
CA ALA A 141 -2.98 8.86 4.17
C ALA A 141 -2.70 9.90 5.26
N LYS A 142 -2.71 9.52 6.54
CA LYS A 142 -2.32 10.43 7.62
C LYS A 142 -0.84 10.82 7.57
N LEU A 143 0.01 9.95 7.01
CA LEU A 143 1.45 10.18 6.91
C LEU A 143 1.84 10.98 5.65
N TYR A 144 1.12 10.78 4.54
CA TYR A 144 1.56 11.26 3.22
C TYR A 144 0.63 12.28 2.55
N CYS A 145 -0.58 12.48 3.08
CA CYS A 145 -1.61 13.27 2.42
C CYS A 145 -2.11 14.40 3.33
N ASP A 146 -2.96 15.27 2.77
CA ASP A 146 -3.60 16.35 3.51
C ASP A 146 -4.57 15.81 4.58
N ASP A 147 -4.81 16.60 5.64
CA ASP A 147 -5.66 16.23 6.80
C ASP A 147 -7.07 15.74 6.44
N LYS A 148 -7.59 16.11 5.26
CA LYS A 148 -8.92 15.72 4.78
C LYS A 148 -8.91 14.36 4.06
N THR A 149 -7.76 13.94 3.53
CA THR A 149 -7.61 12.72 2.72
C THR A 149 -7.96 11.43 3.49
N PRO A 150 -7.55 11.23 4.77
CA PRO A 150 -7.90 10.02 5.51
C PRO A 150 -9.42 9.75 5.58
N LYS A 151 -10.22 10.81 5.83
CA LYS A 151 -11.68 10.71 5.87
C LYS A 151 -12.26 10.40 4.49
N PHE A 152 -11.70 11.00 3.45
CA PHE A 152 -12.11 10.77 2.07
C PHE A 152 -11.84 9.34 1.61
N ILE A 153 -10.62 8.83 1.82
CA ILE A 153 -10.25 7.45 1.49
C ILE A 153 -11.15 6.46 2.24
N ASN A 154 -11.38 6.66 3.54
CA ASN A 154 -12.30 5.81 4.30
C ASN A 154 -13.71 5.76 3.69
N GLY A 155 -14.23 6.89 3.22
CA GLY A 155 -15.54 6.96 2.55
C GLY A 155 -15.60 6.19 1.24
N ILE A 156 -14.57 6.30 0.40
CA ILE A 156 -14.48 5.54 -0.85
C ILE A 156 -14.39 4.04 -0.55
N LEU A 157 -13.42 3.63 0.26
CA LEU A 157 -13.16 2.20 0.49
C LEU A 157 -14.34 1.52 1.19
N GLY A 158 -15.03 2.21 2.11
CA GLY A 158 -16.27 1.69 2.69
C GLY A 158 -17.35 1.44 1.65
N SER A 159 -17.49 2.32 0.66
CA SER A 159 -18.45 2.15 -0.44
C SER A 159 -18.07 0.99 -1.37
N VAL A 160 -16.76 0.81 -1.63
CA VAL A 160 -16.23 -0.32 -2.42
C VAL A 160 -16.57 -1.65 -1.74
N VAL A 161 -16.30 -1.77 -0.43
CA VAL A 161 -16.58 -3.00 0.33
C VAL A 161 -18.07 -3.34 0.35
N SER A 162 -18.94 -2.34 0.57
CA SER A 162 -20.39 -2.57 0.55
C SER A 162 -20.88 -3.09 -0.80
N GLU A 163 -20.28 -2.67 -1.90
CA GLU A 163 -20.62 -3.21 -3.23
C GLU A 163 -20.13 -4.63 -3.45
N THR A 164 -18.92 -4.96 -2.98
CA THR A 164 -18.39 -6.33 -3.11
C THR A 164 -19.17 -7.34 -2.28
N GLU A 165 -19.70 -6.93 -1.12
CA GLU A 165 -20.53 -7.79 -0.25
C GLU A 165 -21.98 -7.92 -0.73
N SER A 166 -22.42 -7.04 -1.64
CA SER A 166 -23.79 -7.05 -2.20
C SER A 166 -23.91 -7.87 -3.49
N LYS A 167 -22.81 -8.45 -3.98
CA LYS A 167 -22.77 -9.38 -5.13
C LYS A 167 -22.77 -10.82 -4.65
#